data_AF-A0A962SSF6-F1
#
_entry.id   AF-A0A962SSF6-F1
#
_cell.length_a   1.000
_cell.length_b   1.000
_cell.length_c   1.000
_cell.angle_alpha   90.00
_cell.angle_beta   90.00
_cell.angle_gamma   90.00
#
_symmetry.space_group_name_H-M   'P 1'
#
loop_
_entity.id
_entity.type
_entity.pdbx_description
1 polymer ?
#
loop_
_entity_poly.entity_id
_entity_poly.type
_entity_poly.pdbx_seq_one_letter_code
_entity_poly.pdbx_strand_id
1 'polypeptide(L)'
;LRSVLDTAGFHALPIPPELQHEPERVRTELSRRNQALGQQLLRQQQEILSCAAEVKASLEQARNTLNMAEPYVRIDTAVHSSGHLAVISGWIPARDIQRTGQALERALSNPFQLDARTPTADERMLVPSYMPDNRLMAPFATLVRQYGIPRYGEIDPTAIFAVTFVLMFGMMFGDIGHGLCIALIAWLARKKLGKFTLFTFSIGLSASFFGLLYGSVFGYEQLFDALWIAPLSDPLYMLRVALVWGMAFLVLISVIAIYNRIIQHDLTHALFDSNGLVSALLYLSLLFGLYNLYANGRFGTATASLCILSLLLLFAYRLIETHATPGERMLVAFIETFETLTGYISNTLSFLRVAAFSLNHVALAIALFSLTNMMESLHGQLVTLVLGNLFILVLEGAVVAIQVLRLEYYEGFSRFYSGDGLEFRPLRLNSGVSG
;
A
#
# COMPACT_ATOMS: atom_id res chain seq x y z
N LEU A 1 59.59 10.06 -17.27
CA LEU A 1 58.75 11.20 -16.83
C LEU A 1 57.27 10.95 -17.10
N ARG A 2 56.80 10.74 -18.33
CA ARG A 2 55.38 10.40 -18.62
C ARG A 2 54.86 9.17 -17.85
N SER A 3 55.61 8.06 -17.78
CA SER A 3 55.13 6.84 -17.08
C SER A 3 55.02 6.96 -15.55
N VAL A 4 55.73 7.92 -14.94
CA VAL A 4 55.68 8.20 -13.48
C VAL A 4 54.51 9.16 -13.17
N LEU A 5 54.16 10.03 -14.11
CA LEU A 5 53.05 10.96 -13.97
C LEU A 5 51.69 10.26 -14.17
N ASP A 6 51.60 9.32 -15.12
CA ASP A 6 50.39 8.51 -15.31
C ASP A 6 50.08 7.61 -14.10
N THR A 7 51.10 7.09 -13.40
CA THR A 7 50.92 6.29 -12.17
C THR A 7 50.46 7.12 -10.96
N ALA A 8 50.66 8.45 -10.99
CA ALA A 8 50.16 9.39 -9.98
C ALA A 8 48.77 9.97 -10.32
N GLY A 9 48.11 9.47 -11.37
CA GLY A 9 46.80 9.96 -11.81
C GLY A 9 46.85 11.33 -12.49
N PHE A 10 48.01 11.75 -13.00
CA PHE A 10 48.17 13.05 -13.65
C PHE A 10 47.60 13.03 -15.06
N HIS A 11 46.45 13.69 -15.26
CA HIS A 11 45.91 13.94 -16.59
C HIS A 11 46.49 15.23 -17.18
N ALA A 12 47.34 15.09 -18.18
CA ALA A 12 47.81 16.24 -18.95
C ALA A 12 46.63 16.84 -19.72
N LEU A 13 46.22 18.06 -19.34
CA LEU A 13 45.24 18.84 -20.10
C LEU A 13 45.90 19.35 -21.38
N PRO A 14 45.53 18.84 -22.58
CA PRO A 14 46.09 19.36 -23.83
C PRO A 14 45.61 20.80 -23.98
N ILE A 15 46.55 21.74 -24.01
CA ILE A 15 46.25 23.15 -24.25
C ILE A 15 45.87 23.28 -25.74
N PRO A 16 44.65 23.76 -26.07
CA PRO A 16 44.24 24.03 -27.45
C PRO A 16 45.30 24.84 -28.21
N PRO A 17 45.52 24.57 -29.51
CA PRO A 17 46.55 25.25 -30.31
C PRO A 17 46.33 26.78 -30.39
N GLU A 18 45.09 27.24 -30.19
CA GLU A 18 44.73 28.67 -30.12
C GLU A 18 45.34 29.41 -28.91
N LEU A 19 45.78 28.67 -27.86
CA LEU A 19 46.30 29.23 -26.61
C LEU A 19 47.84 29.18 -26.53
N GLN A 20 48.54 28.94 -27.64
CA GLN A 20 50.01 28.87 -27.73
C GLN A 20 50.70 30.25 -27.81
N HIS A 21 50.22 31.24 -27.05
CA HIS A 21 50.83 32.57 -26.95
C HIS A 21 51.50 32.75 -25.58
N GLU A 22 52.13 33.91 -25.36
CA GLU A 22 52.75 34.30 -24.09
C GLU A 22 51.75 34.07 -22.92
N PRO A 23 52.11 33.29 -21.87
CA PRO A 23 51.16 32.81 -20.86
C PRO A 23 50.34 33.91 -20.18
N GLU A 24 50.96 35.06 -19.95
CA GLU A 24 50.30 36.22 -19.33
C GLU A 24 49.24 36.86 -20.25
N ARG A 25 49.46 36.86 -21.58
CA ARG A 25 48.47 37.35 -22.55
C ARG A 25 47.27 36.41 -22.62
N VAL A 26 47.53 35.11 -22.67
CA VAL A 26 46.49 34.07 -22.69
C VAL A 26 45.64 34.12 -21.41
N ARG A 27 46.27 34.24 -20.25
CA ARG A 27 45.58 34.38 -18.96
C ARG A 27 44.70 35.63 -18.92
N THR A 28 45.20 36.75 -19.42
CA THR A 28 44.45 38.01 -19.47
C THR A 28 43.26 37.91 -20.43
N GLU A 29 43.44 37.27 -21.60
CA GLU A 29 42.37 37.05 -22.57
C GLU A 29 41.29 36.12 -22.04
N LEU A 30 41.66 34.98 -21.45
CA LEU A 30 40.71 34.04 -20.85
C LEU A 30 39.96 34.67 -19.67
N SER A 31 40.64 35.47 -18.85
CA SER A 31 39.99 36.21 -17.75
C SER A 31 38.98 37.22 -18.28
N ARG A 32 39.31 37.94 -19.36
CA ARG A 32 38.40 38.87 -20.05
C ARG A 32 37.21 38.12 -20.66
N ARG A 33 37.43 36.96 -21.31
CA ARG A 33 36.35 36.12 -21.88
C ARG A 33 35.43 35.57 -20.78
N ASN A 34 35.98 35.09 -19.67
CA ASN A 34 35.19 34.62 -18.52
C ASN A 34 34.35 35.75 -17.90
N GLN A 35 34.92 36.95 -17.76
CA GLN A 35 34.16 38.12 -17.30
C GLN A 35 33.06 38.50 -18.27
N ALA A 36 33.33 38.51 -19.58
CA ALA A 36 32.34 38.81 -20.62
C ALA A 36 31.21 37.77 -20.66
N LEU A 37 31.54 36.48 -20.59
CA LEU A 37 30.57 35.39 -20.51
C LEU A 37 29.75 35.45 -19.22
N GLY A 38 30.37 35.77 -18.09
CA GLY A 38 29.68 35.98 -16.81
C GLY A 38 28.66 37.12 -16.87
N GLN A 39 29.03 38.23 -17.53
CA GLN A 39 28.11 39.35 -17.78
C GLN A 39 27.00 38.99 -18.75
N GLN A 40 27.29 38.23 -19.82
CA GLN A 40 26.28 37.74 -20.75
C GLN A 40 25.27 36.80 -20.06
N LEU A 41 25.74 35.89 -19.21
CA LEU A 41 24.89 34.96 -18.48
C LEU A 41 23.97 35.69 -17.50
N LEU A 42 24.51 36.68 -16.76
CA LEU A 42 23.71 37.55 -15.88
C LEU A 42 22.63 38.30 -16.66
N ARG A 43 22.99 38.87 -17.82
CA ARG A 43 22.05 39.57 -18.68
C ARG A 43 20.95 38.64 -19.21
N GLN A 44 21.31 37.45 -19.70
CA GLN A 44 20.34 36.46 -20.16
C GLN A 44 19.41 35.99 -19.03
N GLN A 45 19.92 35.78 -17.83
CA GLN A 45 19.07 35.45 -16.67
C GLN A 45 18.09 36.57 -16.34
N GLN A 46 18.52 37.83 -16.40
CA GLN A 46 17.62 38.98 -16.20
C GLN A 46 16.58 39.10 -17.31
N GLU A 47 16.95 38.86 -18.57
CA GLU A 47 16.03 38.82 -19.71
C GLU A 47 14.99 37.70 -19.56
N ILE A 48 15.39 36.50 -19.11
CA ILE A 48 14.45 35.40 -18.82
C ILE A 48 13.50 35.77 -17.67
N LEU A 49 14.02 36.36 -16.59
CA LEU A 49 13.20 36.73 -15.43
C LEU A 49 12.21 37.85 -15.75
N SER A 50 12.61 38.83 -16.55
CA SER A 50 11.74 39.93 -16.99
C SER A 50 10.65 39.43 -17.95
N CYS A 51 11.00 38.61 -18.93
CA CYS A 51 10.05 37.94 -19.82
C CYS A 51 9.06 37.06 -19.03
N ALA A 52 9.57 36.28 -18.06
CA ALA A 52 8.73 35.49 -17.18
C ALA A 52 7.77 36.37 -16.36
N ALA A 53 8.22 37.51 -15.83
CA ALA A 53 7.39 38.42 -15.05
C ALA A 53 6.29 39.08 -15.89
N GLU A 54 6.59 39.47 -17.13
CA GLU A 54 5.63 40.06 -18.07
C GLU A 54 4.53 39.07 -18.44
N VAL A 55 4.90 37.81 -18.73
CA VAL A 55 3.97 36.79 -19.22
C VAL A 55 3.25 36.05 -18.08
N LYS A 56 3.78 36.09 -16.85
CA LYS A 56 3.21 35.40 -15.68
C LYS A 56 1.75 35.75 -15.43
N ALA A 57 1.40 37.04 -15.46
CA ALA A 57 0.02 37.47 -15.20
C ALA A 57 -0.96 36.91 -16.24
N SER A 58 -0.60 36.99 -17.52
CA SER A 58 -1.40 36.46 -18.63
C SER A 58 -1.53 34.94 -18.57
N LEU A 59 -0.46 34.21 -18.21
CA LEU A 59 -0.49 32.76 -18.05
C LEU A 59 -1.31 32.32 -16.83
N GLU A 60 -1.22 33.03 -15.71
CA GLU A 60 -2.04 32.77 -14.53
C GLU A 60 -3.53 32.97 -14.84
N GLN A 61 -3.86 34.03 -15.57
CA GLN A 61 -5.23 34.28 -16.03
C GLN A 61 -5.70 33.18 -16.99
N ALA A 62 -4.91 32.83 -18.01
CA ALA A 62 -5.24 31.76 -18.95
C ALA A 62 -5.43 30.41 -18.25
N ARG A 63 -4.55 30.06 -17.31
CA ARG A 63 -4.66 28.85 -16.48
C ARG A 63 -5.94 28.87 -15.65
N ASN A 64 -6.27 29.99 -15.03
CA ASN A 64 -7.49 30.10 -14.23
C ASN A 64 -8.74 29.95 -15.09
N THR A 65 -8.78 30.57 -16.27
CA THR A 65 -9.88 30.41 -17.24
C THR A 65 -10.01 28.96 -17.69
N LEU A 66 -8.90 28.28 -18.01
CA LEU A 66 -8.91 26.86 -18.40
C LEU A 66 -9.39 25.96 -17.26
N ASN A 67 -8.93 26.20 -16.03
CA ASN A 67 -9.37 25.45 -14.84
C ASN A 67 -10.86 25.66 -14.53
N MET A 68 -11.40 26.86 -14.82
CA MET A 68 -12.84 27.12 -14.71
C MET A 68 -13.64 26.49 -15.86
N ALA A 69 -13.06 26.35 -17.05
CA ALA A 69 -13.69 25.74 -18.22
C ALA A 69 -13.69 24.20 -18.20
N GLU A 70 -12.69 23.57 -17.58
CA GLU A 70 -12.53 22.10 -17.53
C GLU A 70 -13.80 21.35 -17.07
N PRO A 71 -14.50 21.76 -15.97
CA PRO A 71 -15.72 21.09 -15.54
C PRO A 71 -16.80 21.10 -16.62
N TYR A 72 -16.96 22.19 -17.37
CA TYR A 72 -17.99 22.29 -18.40
C TYR A 72 -17.74 21.34 -19.57
N VAL A 73 -16.48 21.18 -19.99
CA VAL A 73 -16.09 20.21 -21.04
C VAL A 73 -16.30 18.77 -20.56
N ARG A 74 -16.03 18.47 -19.29
CA ARG A 74 -16.23 17.13 -18.73
C ARG A 74 -17.71 16.73 -18.58
N ILE A 75 -18.61 17.70 -18.46
CA ILE A 75 -20.06 17.46 -18.38
C ILE A 75 -20.66 17.27 -19.78
N ASP A 76 -20.02 17.74 -20.85
CA ASP A 76 -20.53 17.66 -22.23
C ASP A 76 -21.00 16.25 -22.63
N THR A 77 -20.26 15.20 -22.25
CA THR A 77 -20.67 13.80 -22.53
C THR A 77 -21.89 13.33 -21.74
N ALA A 78 -22.24 14.04 -20.67
CA ALA A 78 -23.35 13.73 -19.76
C ALA A 78 -24.55 14.68 -19.95
N VAL A 79 -24.40 15.74 -20.76
CA VAL A 79 -25.48 16.66 -21.12
C VAL A 79 -26.03 16.31 -22.50
N HIS A 80 -27.33 16.05 -22.56
CA HIS A 80 -28.05 15.98 -23.82
C HIS A 80 -29.03 17.13 -23.88
N SER A 81 -28.89 17.99 -24.88
CA SER A 81 -29.83 19.09 -25.14
C SER A 81 -30.69 18.80 -26.36
N SER A 82 -32.00 18.93 -26.22
CA SER A 82 -32.95 18.92 -27.35
C SER A 82 -33.80 20.19 -27.27
N GLY A 83 -33.49 21.16 -28.12
CA GLY A 83 -34.14 22.47 -28.12
C GLY A 83 -33.93 23.23 -26.81
N HIS A 84 -35.02 23.46 -26.06
CA HIS A 84 -35.00 24.18 -24.79
C HIS A 84 -34.83 23.27 -23.57
N LEU A 85 -34.80 21.94 -23.78
CA LEU A 85 -34.62 20.96 -22.72
C LEU A 85 -33.16 20.53 -22.67
N ALA A 86 -32.55 20.67 -21.50
CA ALA A 86 -31.24 20.10 -21.19
C ALA A 86 -31.41 19.00 -20.15
N VAL A 87 -30.93 17.81 -20.46
CA VAL A 87 -30.91 16.66 -19.56
C VAL A 87 -29.47 16.45 -19.12
N ILE A 88 -29.26 16.44 -17.80
CA ILE A 88 -27.95 16.15 -17.21
C ILE A 88 -28.09 14.83 -16.44
N SER A 89 -27.27 13.85 -16.79
CA SER A 89 -27.23 12.55 -16.14
C SER A 89 -25.93 12.37 -15.35
N GLY A 90 -25.99 11.73 -14.19
CA GLY A 90 -24.80 11.51 -13.38
C GLY A 90 -25.06 10.73 -12.11
N TRP A 91 -23.97 10.30 -11.48
CA TRP A 91 -24.02 9.56 -10.23
C TRP A 91 -23.91 10.49 -9.04
N ILE A 92 -24.77 10.30 -8.05
CA ILE A 92 -24.76 11.04 -6.80
C ILE A 92 -24.89 10.06 -5.61
N PRO A 93 -24.17 10.26 -4.50
CA PRO A 93 -24.39 9.47 -3.30
C PRO A 93 -25.82 9.65 -2.79
N ALA A 94 -26.50 8.56 -2.43
CA ALA A 94 -27.92 8.60 -2.02
C ALA A 94 -28.21 9.59 -0.87
N ARG A 95 -27.27 9.74 0.07
CA ARG A 95 -27.35 10.68 1.19
C ARG A 95 -27.32 12.15 0.79
N ASP A 96 -26.74 12.47 -0.37
CA ASP A 96 -26.53 13.84 -0.85
C ASP A 96 -27.61 14.28 -1.87
N ILE A 97 -28.56 13.39 -2.22
CA ILE A 97 -29.67 13.67 -3.15
C ILE A 97 -30.52 14.84 -2.65
N GLN A 98 -30.98 14.77 -1.40
CA GLN A 98 -31.84 15.82 -0.82
C GLN A 98 -31.11 17.18 -0.75
N ARG A 99 -29.84 17.16 -0.33
CA ARG A 99 -29.02 18.37 -0.24
C ARG A 99 -28.80 19.02 -1.60
N THR A 100 -28.55 18.20 -2.62
CA THR A 100 -28.36 18.67 -3.99
C THR A 100 -29.65 19.22 -4.57
N GLY A 101 -30.79 18.56 -4.33
CA GLY A 101 -32.11 19.06 -4.72
C GLY A 101 -32.39 20.46 -4.15
N GLN A 102 -32.20 20.65 -2.84
CA GLN A 102 -32.36 21.98 -2.20
C GLN A 102 -31.40 23.04 -2.75
N ALA A 103 -30.18 22.65 -3.11
CA ALA A 103 -29.21 23.58 -3.70
C ALA A 103 -29.61 24.00 -5.13
N LEU A 104 -30.13 23.05 -5.92
CA LEU A 104 -30.67 23.30 -7.27
C LEU A 104 -31.89 24.23 -7.20
N GLU A 105 -32.82 24.01 -6.27
CA GLU A 105 -33.99 24.88 -6.07
C GLU A 105 -33.62 26.33 -5.75
N ARG A 106 -32.53 26.55 -5.01
CA ARG A 106 -32.07 27.91 -4.68
C ARG A 106 -31.31 28.57 -5.82
N ALA A 107 -30.61 27.78 -6.64
CA ALA A 107 -29.73 28.30 -7.69
C ALA A 107 -30.43 28.48 -9.03
N LEU A 108 -31.39 27.61 -9.38
CA LEU A 108 -32.09 27.62 -10.65
C LEU A 108 -33.40 28.39 -10.52
N SER A 109 -33.58 29.41 -11.36
CA SER A 109 -34.84 30.15 -11.46
C SER A 109 -35.86 29.48 -12.38
N ASN A 110 -35.41 28.53 -13.21
CA ASN A 110 -36.23 27.82 -14.19
C ASN A 110 -36.82 26.54 -13.60
N PRO A 111 -37.98 26.07 -14.10
CA PRO A 111 -38.54 24.79 -13.68
C PRO A 111 -37.59 23.65 -14.05
N PHE A 112 -37.29 22.78 -13.09
CA PHE A 112 -36.49 21.59 -13.29
C PHE A 112 -37.18 20.40 -12.62
N GLN A 113 -36.89 19.19 -13.12
CA GLN A 113 -37.34 17.95 -12.53
C GLN A 113 -36.11 17.10 -12.19
N LEU A 114 -35.99 16.72 -10.92
CA LEU A 114 -34.95 15.81 -10.45
C LEU A 114 -35.56 14.42 -10.31
N ASP A 115 -35.14 13.48 -11.15
CA ASP A 115 -35.48 12.07 -11.02
C ASP A 115 -34.25 11.28 -10.57
N ALA A 116 -34.42 10.39 -9.59
CA ALA A 116 -33.35 9.63 -9.00
C ALA A 116 -33.75 8.15 -8.92
N ARG A 117 -32.97 7.29 -9.57
CA ARG A 117 -33.16 5.83 -9.58
C ARG A 117 -31.95 5.12 -9.00
N THR A 118 -32.17 3.95 -8.41
CA THR A 118 -31.09 3.04 -8.06
C THR A 118 -30.52 2.39 -9.34
N PRO A 119 -29.20 2.17 -9.41
CA PRO A 119 -28.58 1.49 -10.55
C PRO A 119 -29.13 0.07 -10.73
N THR A 120 -29.31 -0.35 -11.98
CA THR A 120 -29.65 -1.74 -12.32
C THR A 120 -28.42 -2.65 -12.21
N ALA A 121 -28.61 -3.98 -12.25
CA ALA A 121 -27.51 -4.95 -12.11
C ALA A 121 -26.42 -4.76 -13.18
N ASP A 122 -26.82 -4.52 -14.43
CA ASP A 122 -25.91 -4.34 -15.57
C ASP A 122 -25.12 -3.03 -15.47
N GLU A 123 -25.68 -2.01 -14.82
CA GLU A 123 -25.04 -0.71 -14.65
C GLU A 123 -24.06 -0.68 -13.48
N ARG A 124 -24.05 -1.69 -12.59
CA ARG A 124 -23.19 -1.70 -11.39
C ARG A 124 -21.70 -1.53 -11.71
N MET A 125 -21.24 -2.04 -12.85
CA MET A 125 -19.85 -1.87 -13.29
C MET A 125 -19.50 -0.42 -13.66
N LEU A 126 -20.51 0.38 -14.05
CA LEU A 126 -20.36 1.79 -14.42
C LEU A 126 -20.56 2.72 -13.22
N VAL A 127 -21.07 2.22 -12.09
CA VAL A 127 -21.31 3.02 -10.88
C VAL A 127 -19.97 3.34 -10.21
N PRO A 128 -19.61 4.62 -10.03
CA PRO A 128 -18.42 4.98 -9.30
C PRO A 128 -18.56 4.64 -7.82
N SER A 129 -17.52 4.03 -7.27
CA SER A 129 -17.43 3.68 -5.86
C SER A 129 -17.04 4.89 -5.03
N TYR A 130 -17.83 5.15 -3.99
CA TYR A 130 -17.59 6.22 -3.03
C TYR A 130 -16.95 5.64 -1.76
N MET A 131 -15.65 5.86 -1.58
CA MET A 131 -14.97 5.54 -0.32
C MET A 131 -15.10 6.75 0.64
N PRO A 132 -15.75 6.61 1.80
CA PRO A 132 -15.84 7.68 2.77
C PRO A 132 -14.45 8.04 3.34
N ASP A 133 -14.05 9.31 3.16
CA ASP A 133 -12.79 9.84 3.69
C ASP A 133 -12.90 10.11 5.20
N ASN A 134 -12.80 9.07 6.03
CA ASN A 134 -12.62 9.26 7.48
C ASN A 134 -11.18 9.72 7.76
N ARG A 135 -11.01 10.79 8.55
CA ARG A 135 -9.66 11.31 8.92
C ARG A 135 -8.75 10.25 9.52
N LEU A 136 -9.33 9.28 10.25
CA LEU A 136 -8.57 8.18 10.85
C LEU A 136 -8.12 7.13 9.83
N MET A 137 -8.91 6.91 8.78
CA MET A 137 -8.69 5.85 7.79
C MET A 137 -8.06 6.39 6.51
N ALA A 138 -7.98 7.71 6.34
CA ALA A 138 -7.44 8.37 5.15
C ALA A 138 -6.06 7.85 4.68
N PRO A 139 -5.04 7.63 5.54
CA PRO A 139 -3.77 7.11 5.06
C PRO A 139 -3.87 5.64 4.59
N PHE A 140 -4.64 4.81 5.30
CA PHE A 140 -4.90 3.42 4.92
C PHE A 140 -5.70 3.34 3.61
N ALA A 141 -6.73 4.19 3.46
CA ALA A 141 -7.51 4.29 2.23
C ALA A 141 -6.64 4.68 1.03
N THR A 142 -5.61 5.51 1.24
CA THR A 142 -4.66 5.87 0.18
C THR A 142 -3.84 4.66 -0.25
N LEU A 143 -3.39 3.82 0.69
CA LEU A 143 -2.68 2.58 0.38
C LEU A 143 -3.59 1.59 -0.37
N VAL A 144 -4.82 1.39 0.10
CA VAL A 144 -5.82 0.57 -0.62
C VAL A 144 -6.03 1.06 -2.05
N ARG A 145 -6.20 2.37 -2.25
CA ARG A 145 -6.38 2.98 -3.58
C ARG A 145 -5.19 2.78 -4.52
N GLN A 146 -3.98 2.62 -3.99
CA GLN A 146 -2.81 2.29 -4.81
C GLN A 146 -2.85 0.85 -5.35
N TYR A 147 -3.50 -0.07 -4.64
CA TYR A 147 -3.72 -1.43 -5.12
C TYR A 147 -4.84 -1.48 -6.18
N GLY A 148 -5.94 -0.76 -5.95
CA GLY A 148 -7.06 -0.64 -6.89
C GLY A 148 -8.23 0.10 -6.25
N ILE A 149 -9.36 0.22 -6.94
CA ILE A 149 -10.59 0.82 -6.40
C ILE A 149 -11.65 -0.27 -6.22
N PRO A 150 -12.41 -0.32 -5.11
CA PRO A 150 -13.43 -1.34 -4.91
C PRO A 150 -14.56 -1.17 -5.92
N ARG A 151 -15.16 -2.27 -6.38
CA ARG A 151 -16.38 -2.21 -7.18
C ARG A 151 -17.56 -1.74 -6.34
N TYR A 152 -18.59 -1.21 -7.01
CA TYR A 152 -19.82 -0.83 -6.33
C TYR A 152 -20.51 -2.07 -5.71
N GLY A 153 -20.73 -2.02 -4.40
CA GLY A 153 -21.35 -3.12 -3.63
C GLY A 153 -20.36 -4.07 -2.96
N GLU A 154 -19.04 -3.87 -3.13
CA GLU A 154 -18.02 -4.57 -2.32
C GLU A 154 -17.86 -3.91 -0.95
N ILE A 155 -17.52 -4.70 0.08
CA ILE A 155 -17.06 -4.15 1.36
C ILE A 155 -15.78 -3.34 1.14
N ASP A 156 -15.73 -2.14 1.73
CA ASP A 156 -14.51 -1.35 1.81
C ASP A 156 -13.45 -2.08 2.68
N PRO A 157 -12.30 -2.52 2.10
CA PRO A 157 -11.27 -3.24 2.84
C PRO A 157 -10.53 -2.36 3.85
N THR A 158 -10.66 -1.04 3.78
CA THR A 158 -9.78 -0.08 4.47
C THR A 158 -9.71 -0.31 5.98
N ALA A 159 -10.85 -0.58 6.62
CA ALA A 159 -10.89 -0.76 8.08
C ALA A 159 -10.19 -2.05 8.52
N ILE A 160 -10.43 -3.15 7.79
CA ILE A 160 -9.82 -4.46 8.08
C ILE A 160 -8.31 -4.36 7.83
N PHE A 161 -7.92 -3.83 6.67
CA PHE A 161 -6.53 -3.55 6.31
C PHE A 161 -5.83 -2.71 7.38
N ALA A 162 -6.44 -1.63 7.86
CA ALA A 162 -5.82 -0.80 8.89
C ALA A 162 -5.52 -1.58 10.19
N VAL A 163 -6.44 -2.42 10.64
CA VAL A 163 -6.29 -3.21 11.87
C VAL A 163 -5.25 -4.31 11.67
N THR A 164 -5.35 -5.08 10.59
CA THR A 164 -4.45 -6.21 10.32
C THR A 164 -3.04 -5.72 10.04
N PHE A 165 -2.89 -4.60 9.33
CA PHE A 165 -1.58 -4.03 8.99
C PHE A 165 -0.83 -3.62 10.25
N VAL A 166 -1.50 -2.86 11.12
CA VAL A 166 -0.92 -2.35 12.37
C VAL A 166 -0.50 -3.51 13.26
N LEU A 167 -1.33 -4.55 13.40
CA LEU A 167 -1.03 -5.72 14.21
C LEU A 167 0.12 -6.56 13.63
N MET A 168 0.14 -6.80 12.32
CA MET A 168 1.21 -7.56 11.66
C MET A 168 2.54 -6.84 11.72
N PHE A 169 2.55 -5.52 11.50
CA PHE A 169 3.77 -4.74 11.66
C PHE A 169 4.30 -4.84 13.10
N GLY A 170 3.42 -4.70 14.09
CA GLY A 170 3.78 -4.81 15.50
C GLY A 170 4.44 -6.16 15.83
N MET A 171 3.86 -7.27 15.39
CA MET A 171 4.45 -8.61 15.59
C MET A 171 5.81 -8.78 14.90
N MET A 172 6.00 -8.19 13.71
CA MET A 172 7.23 -8.36 12.92
C MET A 172 8.39 -7.50 13.41
N PHE A 173 8.12 -6.32 13.93
CA PHE A 173 9.14 -5.35 14.34
C PHE A 173 9.33 -5.25 15.86
N GLY A 174 8.37 -5.77 16.65
CA GLY A 174 8.17 -5.53 18.09
C GLY A 174 9.39 -5.16 18.93
N ASP A 175 9.60 -3.86 19.14
CA ASP A 175 10.61 -3.28 20.03
C ASP A 175 10.03 -1.96 20.61
N ILE A 176 10.14 -1.81 21.94
CA ILE A 176 9.62 -0.63 22.65
C ILE A 176 10.38 0.64 22.24
N GLY A 177 11.71 0.57 22.20
CA GLY A 177 12.57 1.70 21.91
C GLY A 177 12.36 2.21 20.49
N HIS A 178 12.48 1.31 19.52
CA HIS A 178 12.27 1.63 18.12
C HIS A 178 10.81 2.05 17.85
N GLY A 179 9.82 1.38 18.45
CA GLY A 179 8.41 1.73 18.32
C GLY A 179 8.08 3.13 18.85
N LEU A 180 8.61 3.50 20.01
CA LEU A 180 8.46 4.85 20.58
C LEU A 180 9.18 5.89 19.73
N CYS A 181 10.35 5.58 19.17
CA CYS A 181 11.02 6.46 18.21
C CYS A 181 10.15 6.74 16.98
N ILE A 182 9.52 5.71 16.39
CA ILE A 182 8.61 5.87 15.25
C ILE A 182 7.41 6.75 15.63
N ALA A 183 6.80 6.50 16.80
CA ALA A 183 5.67 7.29 17.28
C ALA A 183 6.06 8.75 17.54
N LEU A 184 7.24 9.00 18.10
CA LEU A 184 7.77 10.34 18.35
C LEU A 184 8.07 11.08 17.04
N ILE A 185 8.69 10.42 16.07
CA ILE A 185 8.96 10.98 14.74
C ILE A 185 7.63 11.36 14.07
N ALA A 186 6.61 10.51 14.14
CA ALA A 186 5.28 10.80 13.62
C ALA A 186 4.71 12.08 14.27
N TRP A 187 4.80 12.18 15.60
CA TRP A 187 4.28 13.33 16.34
C TRP A 187 5.02 14.64 16.01
N LEU A 188 6.35 14.63 15.96
CA LEU A 188 7.18 15.78 15.62
C LEU A 188 6.96 16.24 14.18
N ALA A 189 6.87 15.29 13.25
CA ALA A 189 6.72 15.57 11.83
C ALA A 189 5.25 15.67 11.37
N ARG A 190 4.29 15.80 12.29
CA ARG A 190 2.83 15.90 12.00
C ARG A 190 2.46 16.96 10.96
N LYS A 191 3.20 18.07 10.91
CA LYS A 191 3.00 19.16 9.94
C LYS A 191 3.48 18.81 8.53
N LYS A 192 4.48 17.93 8.40
CA LYS A 192 5.04 17.48 7.12
C LYS A 192 4.34 16.22 6.58
N LEU A 193 4.02 15.26 7.46
CA LEU A 193 3.37 14.00 7.05
C LEU A 193 1.86 14.14 6.78
N GLY A 194 1.21 15.18 7.33
CA GLY A 194 -0.22 15.43 7.11
C GLY A 194 -1.06 14.20 7.45
N LYS A 195 -1.68 13.59 6.42
CA LYS A 195 -2.56 12.42 6.55
C LYS A 195 -1.83 11.14 7.02
N PHE A 196 -0.54 10.98 6.70
CA PHE A 196 0.25 9.79 7.08
C PHE A 196 0.71 9.79 8.53
N THR A 197 0.59 10.92 9.24
CA THR A 197 0.96 11.03 10.66
C THR A 197 0.31 9.95 11.52
N LEU A 198 -1.00 9.73 11.31
CA LEU A 198 -1.74 8.75 12.09
C LEU A 198 -1.33 7.32 11.77
N PHE A 199 -1.06 7.02 10.50
CA PHE A 199 -0.55 5.72 10.07
C PHE A 199 0.76 5.38 10.78
N THR A 200 1.76 6.27 10.67
CA THR A 200 3.07 6.08 11.31
C THR A 200 2.94 6.01 12.84
N PHE A 201 2.06 6.81 13.44
CA PHE A 201 1.83 6.79 14.87
C PHE A 201 1.20 5.47 15.36
N SER A 202 0.17 4.97 14.68
CA SER A 202 -0.49 3.69 15.03
C SER A 202 0.47 2.51 14.93
N ILE A 203 1.34 2.53 13.91
CA ILE A 203 2.36 1.50 13.70
C ILE A 203 3.42 1.53 14.81
N GLY A 204 3.91 2.72 15.16
CA GLY A 204 4.86 2.89 16.28
C GLY A 204 4.26 2.46 17.63
N LEU A 205 2.98 2.76 17.87
CA LEU A 205 2.28 2.32 19.07
C LEU A 205 2.14 0.80 19.12
N SER A 206 1.80 0.15 18.02
CA SER A 206 1.70 -1.31 17.96
C SER A 206 3.05 -2.00 18.10
N ALA A 207 4.11 -1.49 17.46
CA ALA A 207 5.47 -1.95 17.66
C ALA A 207 5.90 -1.85 19.13
N SER A 208 5.54 -0.76 19.81
CA SER A 208 5.83 -0.60 21.23
C SER A 208 5.06 -1.59 22.10
N PHE A 209 3.79 -1.85 21.77
CA PHE A 209 2.96 -2.84 22.46
C PHE A 209 3.52 -4.26 22.32
N PHE A 210 3.87 -4.69 21.11
CA PHE A 210 4.47 -6.01 20.90
C PHE A 210 5.90 -6.10 21.44
N GLY A 211 6.67 -5.01 21.40
CA GLY A 211 7.97 -4.93 22.07
C GLY A 211 7.87 -5.17 23.58
N LEU A 212 6.79 -4.71 24.23
CA LEU A 212 6.51 -4.99 25.64
C LEU A 212 6.14 -6.45 25.89
N LEU A 213 5.44 -7.09 24.95
CA LEU A 213 5.14 -8.53 25.02
C LEU A 213 6.42 -9.36 24.88
N TYR A 214 7.35 -8.96 24.01
CA TYR A 214 8.63 -9.62 23.79
C TYR A 214 9.69 -9.29 24.84
N GLY A 215 9.55 -8.19 25.58
CA GLY A 215 10.53 -7.73 26.56
C GLY A 215 11.75 -7.05 25.94
N SER A 216 11.64 -6.51 24.72
CA SER A 216 12.76 -5.85 24.02
C SER A 216 12.65 -4.31 24.08
N VAL A 217 13.69 -3.66 24.61
CA VAL A 217 13.84 -2.20 24.61
C VAL A 217 15.16 -1.84 23.91
N PHE A 218 15.12 -1.32 22.68
CA PHE A 218 16.34 -1.05 21.89
C PHE A 218 17.27 -2.28 21.81
N GLY A 219 16.68 -3.48 21.77
CA GLY A 219 17.39 -4.76 21.84
C GLY A 219 18.09 -5.09 23.18
N TYR A 220 17.92 -4.30 24.24
CA TYR A 220 18.29 -4.73 25.59
C TYR A 220 17.22 -5.69 26.13
N GLU A 221 17.56 -6.97 26.21
CA GLU A 221 16.68 -8.03 26.74
C GLU A 221 16.73 -8.19 28.27
N GLN A 222 17.58 -7.43 28.98
CA GLN A 222 17.89 -7.63 30.42
C GLN A 222 17.27 -6.59 31.37
N LEU A 223 16.51 -5.62 30.88
CA LEU A 223 15.89 -4.58 31.72
C LEU A 223 14.49 -4.96 32.23
N PHE A 224 13.79 -5.88 31.57
CA PHE A 224 12.46 -6.38 31.96
C PHE A 224 12.35 -7.87 31.68
N ASP A 225 11.73 -8.64 32.57
CA ASP A 225 11.27 -10.00 32.25
C ASP A 225 10.20 -9.90 31.15
N ALA A 226 10.38 -10.65 30.05
CA ALA A 226 9.39 -10.69 28.97
C ALA A 226 8.01 -11.09 29.53
N LEU A 227 7.00 -10.23 29.42
CA LEU A 227 5.65 -10.52 29.92
C LEU A 227 4.97 -11.65 29.14
N TRP A 228 5.43 -11.94 27.92
CA TRP A 228 4.98 -13.09 27.14
C TRP A 228 6.13 -14.07 26.88
N ILE A 229 6.97 -13.88 25.86
CA ILE A 229 8.11 -14.76 25.53
C ILE A 229 9.16 -13.95 24.73
N ALA A 230 10.45 -14.17 25.01
CA ALA A 230 11.54 -13.67 24.18
C ALA A 230 11.57 -14.43 22.83
N PRO A 231 11.43 -13.77 21.67
CA PRO A 231 11.39 -14.38 20.34
C PRO A 231 12.43 -15.48 20.05
N LEU A 232 13.62 -15.38 20.64
CA LEU A 232 14.73 -16.31 20.44
C LEU A 232 14.76 -17.50 21.39
N SER A 233 14.00 -17.51 22.50
CA SER A 233 13.99 -18.65 23.42
C SER A 233 13.32 -19.88 22.79
N ASP A 234 12.26 -19.66 22.01
CA ASP A 234 11.54 -20.70 21.28
C ASP A 234 11.15 -20.26 19.86
N PRO A 235 12.07 -20.30 18.87
CA PRO A 235 11.78 -19.89 17.50
C PRO A 235 10.62 -20.68 16.87
N LEU A 236 10.49 -21.97 17.21
CA LEU A 236 9.39 -22.83 16.76
C LEU A 236 8.03 -22.38 17.30
N TYR A 237 7.98 -21.84 18.52
CA TYR A 237 6.75 -21.29 19.07
C TYR A 237 6.32 -20.03 18.33
N MET A 238 7.27 -19.12 18.05
CA MET A 238 6.94 -17.91 17.30
C MET A 238 6.49 -18.21 15.87
N LEU A 239 7.09 -19.23 15.23
CA LEU A 239 6.63 -19.77 13.96
C LEU A 239 5.18 -20.29 14.03
N ARG A 240 4.83 -20.99 15.11
CA ARG A 240 3.46 -21.47 15.36
C ARG A 240 2.48 -20.31 15.55
N VAL A 241 2.86 -19.28 16.29
CA VAL A 241 2.02 -18.08 16.50
C VAL A 241 1.77 -17.37 15.17
N ALA A 242 2.82 -17.17 14.35
CA ALA A 242 2.68 -16.56 13.03
C ALA A 242 1.78 -17.38 12.09
N LEU A 243 1.89 -18.71 12.11
CA LEU A 243 0.99 -19.59 11.36
C LEU A 243 -0.45 -19.48 11.83
N VAL A 244 -0.71 -19.52 13.15
CA VAL A 244 -2.06 -19.38 13.70
C VAL A 244 -2.67 -18.03 13.34
N TRP A 245 -1.87 -16.97 13.41
CA TRP A 245 -2.28 -15.63 12.96
C TRP A 245 -2.65 -15.62 11.48
N GLY A 246 -1.79 -16.19 10.62
CA GLY A 246 -2.05 -16.31 9.18
C GLY A 246 -3.30 -17.12 8.87
N MET A 247 -3.53 -18.22 9.58
CA MET A 247 -4.75 -19.02 9.47
C MET A 247 -5.99 -18.20 9.85
N ALA A 248 -5.94 -17.46 10.96
CA ALA A 248 -7.05 -16.62 11.40
C ALA A 248 -7.36 -15.50 10.40
N PHE A 249 -6.32 -14.87 9.85
CA PHE A 249 -6.42 -13.84 8.82
C PHE A 249 -7.02 -14.38 7.52
N LEU A 250 -6.55 -15.54 7.05
CA LEU A 250 -7.11 -16.19 5.85
C LEU A 250 -8.58 -16.58 6.03
N VAL A 251 -8.97 -17.09 7.20
CA VAL A 251 -10.38 -17.37 7.52
C VAL A 251 -11.21 -16.09 7.50
N LEU A 252 -10.73 -15.00 8.12
CA LEU A 252 -11.40 -13.71 8.11
C LEU A 252 -11.65 -13.21 6.67
N ILE A 253 -10.64 -13.32 5.81
CA ILE A 253 -10.74 -12.94 4.39
C ILE A 253 -11.74 -13.81 3.64
N SER A 254 -11.73 -15.13 3.85
CA SER A 254 -12.71 -16.01 3.23
C SER A 254 -14.14 -15.65 3.61
N VAL A 255 -14.39 -15.27 4.86
CA VAL A 255 -15.71 -14.81 5.31
C VAL A 255 -16.13 -13.53 4.58
N ILE A 256 -15.21 -12.57 4.42
CA ILE A 256 -15.46 -11.31 3.69
C ILE A 256 -15.74 -11.60 2.20
N ALA A 257 -14.97 -12.50 1.59
CA ALA A 257 -15.15 -12.89 0.19
C ALA A 257 -16.56 -13.48 -0.05
N ILE A 258 -17.01 -14.36 0.85
CA ILE A 258 -18.35 -14.95 0.80
C ILE A 258 -19.42 -13.86 0.94
N TYR A 259 -19.25 -12.96 1.90
CA TYR A 259 -20.22 -11.87 2.11
C TYR A 259 -20.32 -10.92 0.91
N ASN A 260 -19.19 -10.54 0.30
CA ASN A 260 -19.17 -9.72 -0.92
C ASN A 260 -19.98 -10.36 -2.06
N ARG A 261 -19.82 -11.67 -2.26
CA ARG A 261 -20.53 -12.40 -3.33
C ARG A 261 -22.03 -12.54 -3.07
N ILE A 262 -22.43 -12.70 -1.80
CA ILE A 262 -23.84 -12.70 -1.41
C ILE A 262 -24.50 -11.35 -1.73
N ILE A 263 -23.82 -10.23 -1.48
CA ILE A 263 -24.33 -8.89 -1.83
C ILE A 263 -24.46 -8.70 -3.34
N GLN A 264 -23.55 -9.28 -4.12
CA GLN A 264 -23.61 -9.20 -5.58
C GLN A 264 -24.75 -10.05 -6.18
N HIS A 265 -25.51 -10.80 -5.37
CA HIS A 265 -26.63 -11.67 -5.74
C HIS A 265 -26.28 -12.88 -6.60
N ASP A 266 -25.00 -13.24 -6.66
CA ASP A 266 -24.52 -14.41 -7.40
C ASP A 266 -24.31 -15.60 -6.45
N LEU A 267 -25.41 -16.26 -6.10
CA LEU A 267 -25.42 -17.35 -5.11
C LEU A 267 -24.68 -18.59 -5.61
N THR A 268 -24.68 -18.85 -6.92
CA THR A 268 -23.99 -19.98 -7.53
C THR A 268 -22.48 -19.83 -7.43
N HIS A 269 -21.95 -18.66 -7.80
CA HIS A 269 -20.52 -18.38 -7.68
C HIS A 269 -20.11 -18.07 -6.22
N ALA A 270 -21.03 -17.63 -5.34
CA ALA A 270 -20.75 -17.48 -3.91
C ALA A 270 -20.50 -18.82 -3.19
N LEU A 271 -21.21 -19.87 -3.60
CA LEU A 271 -21.14 -21.17 -2.94
C LEU A 271 -19.95 -22.00 -3.45
N PHE A 272 -19.70 -22.03 -4.76
CA PHE A 272 -18.81 -23.01 -5.38
C PHE A 272 -17.53 -22.48 -6.05
N ASP A 273 -17.33 -21.16 -6.18
CA ASP A 273 -16.12 -20.61 -6.81
C ASP A 273 -14.86 -20.77 -5.93
N SER A 274 -13.66 -20.51 -6.49
CA SER A 274 -12.34 -20.74 -5.85
C SER A 274 -12.15 -20.02 -4.49
N ASN A 275 -12.89 -18.95 -4.24
CA ASN A 275 -12.92 -18.21 -2.96
C ASN A 275 -14.31 -18.26 -2.28
N GLY A 276 -15.17 -19.20 -2.70
CA GLY A 276 -16.52 -19.39 -2.17
C GLY A 276 -16.57 -20.27 -0.93
N LEU A 277 -17.80 -20.53 -0.45
CA LEU A 277 -18.05 -21.27 0.80
C LEU A 277 -17.41 -22.66 0.83
N VAL A 278 -17.45 -23.41 -0.29
CA VAL A 278 -16.87 -24.76 -0.38
C VAL A 278 -15.35 -24.74 -0.21
N SER A 279 -14.68 -23.73 -0.76
CA SER A 279 -13.23 -23.55 -0.61
C SER A 279 -12.83 -23.17 0.82
N ALA A 280 -13.64 -22.34 1.49
CA ALA A 280 -13.44 -21.97 2.90
C ALA A 280 -13.67 -23.17 3.83
N LEU A 281 -14.68 -24.01 3.55
CA LEU A 281 -14.92 -25.27 4.25
C LEU A 281 -13.78 -26.26 4.05
N LEU A 282 -13.24 -26.37 2.82
CA LEU A 282 -12.05 -27.17 2.54
C LEU A 282 -10.85 -26.71 3.39
N TYR A 283 -10.59 -25.40 3.42
CA TYR A 283 -9.52 -24.82 4.22
C TYR A 283 -9.70 -25.10 5.71
N LEU A 284 -10.90 -24.84 6.25
CA LEU A 284 -11.20 -25.07 7.67
C LEU A 284 -11.07 -26.55 8.05
N SER A 285 -11.55 -27.45 7.17
CA SER A 285 -11.42 -28.90 7.35
C SER A 285 -9.96 -29.36 7.36
N LEU A 286 -9.12 -28.77 6.51
CA LEU A 286 -7.68 -29.04 6.48
C LEU A 286 -7.01 -28.58 7.79
N LEU A 287 -7.36 -27.40 8.30
CA LEU A 287 -6.84 -26.86 9.55
C LEU A 287 -7.23 -27.71 10.77
N PHE A 288 -8.51 -28.03 10.91
CA PHE A 288 -8.98 -28.89 12.02
C PHE A 288 -8.41 -30.30 11.92
N GLY A 289 -8.24 -30.84 10.71
CA GLY A 289 -7.59 -32.13 10.49
C GLY A 289 -6.13 -32.12 10.95
N LEU A 290 -5.38 -31.09 10.59
CA LEU A 290 -3.99 -30.92 11.01
C LEU A 290 -3.88 -30.73 12.53
N TYR A 291 -4.78 -29.97 13.14
CA TYR A 291 -4.84 -29.81 14.59
C TYR A 291 -5.15 -31.13 15.31
N ASN A 292 -6.12 -31.91 14.82
CA ASN A 292 -6.43 -33.25 15.37
C ASN A 292 -5.26 -34.22 15.22
N LEU A 293 -4.54 -34.17 14.08
CA LEU A 293 -3.34 -34.97 13.89
C LEU A 293 -2.25 -34.63 14.92
N TYR A 294 -2.07 -33.34 15.20
CA TYR A 294 -1.11 -32.88 16.22
C TYR A 294 -1.53 -33.27 17.64
N ALA A 295 -2.80 -33.11 18.00
CA ALA A 295 -3.29 -33.35 19.36
C ALA A 295 -3.51 -34.85 19.68
N ASN A 296 -4.09 -35.60 18.74
CA ASN A 296 -4.58 -36.96 18.95
C ASN A 296 -3.83 -38.02 18.11
N GLY A 297 -2.84 -37.62 17.29
CA GLY A 297 -2.08 -38.51 16.42
C GLY A 297 -2.87 -39.08 15.23
N ARG A 298 -4.13 -38.69 15.05
CA ARG A 298 -5.00 -39.12 13.96
C ARG A 298 -5.76 -37.91 13.40
N PHE A 299 -5.94 -37.87 12.08
CA PHE A 299 -6.56 -36.75 11.39
C PHE A 299 -8.04 -36.52 11.78
N GLY A 300 -8.69 -37.53 12.38
CA GLY A 300 -10.13 -37.55 12.66
C GLY A 300 -10.93 -38.04 11.45
N THR A 301 -11.86 -38.98 11.64
CA THR A 301 -12.66 -39.53 10.53
C THR A 301 -13.66 -38.53 9.98
N ALA A 302 -14.23 -37.68 10.85
CA ALA A 302 -15.20 -36.64 10.48
C ALA A 302 -14.57 -35.46 9.70
N THR A 303 -13.37 -35.04 10.08
CA THR A 303 -12.59 -34.00 9.38
C THR A 303 -12.04 -34.52 8.06
N ALA A 304 -11.61 -35.79 8.00
CA ALA A 304 -11.20 -36.41 6.73
C ALA A 304 -12.38 -36.51 5.75
N SER A 305 -13.57 -36.94 6.21
CA SER A 305 -14.74 -37.04 5.34
C SER A 305 -15.21 -35.67 4.85
N LEU A 306 -15.19 -34.65 5.72
CA LEU A 306 -15.53 -33.27 5.34
C LEU A 306 -14.54 -32.69 4.31
N CYS A 307 -13.24 -32.98 4.47
CA CYS A 307 -12.21 -32.54 3.54
C CYS A 307 -12.40 -33.17 2.16
N ILE A 308 -12.60 -34.49 2.12
CA ILE A 308 -12.83 -35.23 0.88
C ILE A 308 -14.12 -34.77 0.20
N LEU A 309 -15.20 -34.57 0.97
CA LEU A 309 -16.47 -34.07 0.44
C LEU A 309 -16.32 -32.67 -0.17
N SER A 310 -15.63 -31.76 0.51
CA SER A 310 -15.40 -30.40 0.01
C SER A 310 -14.54 -30.41 -1.27
N LEU A 311 -13.52 -31.27 -1.33
CA LEU A 311 -12.68 -31.46 -2.51
C LEU A 311 -13.49 -32.01 -3.70
N LEU A 312 -14.33 -33.02 -3.47
CA LEU A 312 -15.19 -33.61 -4.49
C LEU A 312 -16.24 -32.63 -5.00
N LEU A 313 -16.84 -31.82 -4.11
CA LEU A 313 -17.81 -30.79 -4.51
C LEU A 313 -17.17 -29.71 -5.39
N LEU A 314 -15.95 -29.27 -5.04
CA LEU A 314 -15.21 -28.29 -5.83
C LEU A 314 -14.85 -28.85 -7.21
N PHE A 315 -14.31 -30.08 -7.24
CA PHE A 315 -13.98 -30.76 -8.49
C PHE A 315 -15.21 -30.99 -9.38
N ALA A 316 -16.33 -31.42 -8.79
CA ALA A 316 -17.59 -31.64 -9.50
C ALA A 316 -18.16 -30.34 -10.09
N TYR A 317 -18.12 -29.23 -9.34
CA TYR A 317 -18.56 -27.94 -9.83
C TYR A 317 -17.72 -27.46 -11.02
N ARG A 318 -16.39 -27.53 -10.92
CA ARG A 318 -15.49 -27.14 -12.03
C ARG A 318 -15.70 -28.00 -13.28
N LEU A 319 -16.02 -29.27 -13.13
CA LEU A 319 -16.36 -30.16 -14.24
C LEU A 319 -17.64 -29.74 -14.98
N ILE A 320 -18.62 -29.17 -14.25
CA ILE A 320 -19.92 -28.75 -14.79
C ILE A 320 -19.81 -27.37 -15.45
N GLU A 321 -19.07 -26.44 -14.84
CA GLU A 321 -18.90 -25.07 -15.31
C GLU A 321 -18.02 -24.99 -16.58
N THR A 322 -17.04 -25.88 -16.72
CA THR A 322 -16.15 -25.87 -17.88
C THR A 322 -16.89 -26.36 -19.13
N HIS A 323 -17.22 -25.45 -20.05
CA HIS A 323 -17.83 -25.78 -21.34
C HIS A 323 -16.80 -26.20 -22.41
N ALA A 324 -16.06 -27.30 -22.17
CA ALA A 324 -15.05 -27.84 -23.12
C ALA A 324 -15.37 -29.27 -23.60
N THR A 325 -14.45 -29.96 -24.28
CA THR A 325 -14.59 -31.40 -24.56
C THR A 325 -14.42 -32.23 -23.28
N PRO A 326 -14.99 -33.46 -23.18
CA PRO A 326 -14.98 -34.23 -21.92
C PRO A 326 -13.58 -34.46 -21.31
N GLY A 327 -12.56 -34.66 -22.14
CA GLY A 327 -11.17 -34.84 -21.71
C GLY A 327 -10.53 -33.53 -21.20
N GLU A 328 -10.75 -32.42 -21.91
CA GLU A 328 -10.26 -31.09 -21.50
C GLU A 328 -10.92 -30.62 -20.20
N ARG A 329 -12.24 -30.86 -20.04
CA ARG A 329 -12.96 -30.52 -18.80
C ARG A 329 -12.35 -31.15 -17.56
N MET A 330 -12.02 -32.44 -17.64
CA MET A 330 -11.44 -33.17 -16.52
C MET A 330 -10.06 -32.62 -16.15
N LEU A 331 -9.25 -32.29 -17.15
CA LEU A 331 -7.91 -31.76 -16.95
C LEU A 331 -7.94 -30.35 -16.36
N VAL A 332 -8.81 -29.46 -16.87
CA VAL A 332 -8.99 -28.10 -16.33
C VAL A 332 -9.48 -28.14 -14.89
N ALA A 333 -10.53 -28.92 -14.61
CA ALA A 333 -11.07 -29.06 -13.25
C ALA A 333 -10.02 -29.60 -12.26
N PHE A 334 -9.16 -30.53 -12.70
CA PHE A 334 -8.05 -31.03 -11.89
C PHE A 334 -7.01 -29.95 -11.60
N ILE A 335 -6.56 -29.22 -12.63
CA ILE A 335 -5.55 -28.15 -12.48
C ILE A 335 -6.08 -27.05 -11.54
N GLU A 336 -7.30 -26.56 -11.74
CA GLU A 336 -7.87 -25.50 -10.90
C GLU A 336 -8.10 -25.95 -9.45
N THR A 337 -8.55 -27.19 -9.24
CA THR A 337 -8.70 -27.76 -7.89
C THR A 337 -7.34 -27.90 -7.21
N PHE A 338 -6.32 -28.35 -7.96
CA PHE A 338 -4.96 -28.47 -7.48
C PHE A 338 -4.31 -27.12 -7.17
N GLU A 339 -4.55 -26.11 -8.02
CA GLU A 339 -4.13 -24.74 -7.79
C GLU A 339 -4.78 -24.16 -6.54
N THR A 340 -6.08 -24.41 -6.34
CA THR A 340 -6.80 -23.99 -5.13
C THR A 340 -6.17 -24.60 -3.88
N LEU A 341 -5.92 -25.92 -3.88
CA LEU A 341 -5.30 -26.63 -2.76
C LEU A 341 -3.87 -26.12 -2.48
N THR A 342 -3.04 -26.04 -3.52
CA THR A 342 -1.65 -25.59 -3.41
C THR A 342 -1.57 -24.12 -3.00
N GLY A 343 -2.52 -23.30 -3.48
CA GLY A 343 -2.68 -21.90 -3.10
C GLY A 343 -2.99 -21.74 -1.61
N TYR A 344 -3.87 -22.56 -1.03
CA TYR A 344 -4.12 -22.51 0.41
C TYR A 344 -2.89 -22.86 1.27
N ILE A 345 -2.12 -23.87 0.86
CA ILE A 345 -0.88 -24.25 1.53
C ILE A 345 0.15 -23.13 1.40
N SER A 346 0.41 -22.64 0.18
CA SER A 346 1.38 -21.59 -0.11
C SER A 346 1.08 -20.30 0.66
N ASN A 347 -0.19 -19.86 0.65
CA ASN A 347 -0.61 -18.65 1.35
C ASN A 347 -0.47 -18.79 2.87
N THR A 348 -0.78 -19.96 3.44
CA THR A 348 -0.59 -20.21 4.87
C THR A 348 0.90 -20.17 5.24
N LEU A 349 1.76 -20.78 4.42
CA LEU A 349 3.21 -20.77 4.63
C LEU A 349 3.83 -19.38 4.43
N SER A 350 3.23 -18.50 3.62
CA SER A 350 3.71 -17.12 3.45
C SER A 350 3.75 -16.34 4.77
N PHE A 351 2.83 -16.63 5.71
CA PHE A 351 2.80 -16.02 7.03
C PHE A 351 3.96 -16.42 7.95
N LEU A 352 4.72 -17.48 7.64
CA LEU A 352 5.99 -17.78 8.33
C LEU A 352 6.95 -16.58 8.29
N ARG A 353 6.81 -15.73 7.27
CA ARG A 353 7.59 -14.51 7.12
C ARG A 353 7.40 -13.53 8.28
N VAL A 354 6.21 -13.50 8.90
CA VAL A 354 5.93 -12.68 10.08
C VAL A 354 6.89 -13.04 11.22
N ALA A 355 7.04 -14.34 11.51
CA ALA A 355 8.00 -14.81 12.50
C ALA A 355 9.45 -14.62 12.06
N ALA A 356 9.76 -14.86 10.79
CA ALA A 356 11.14 -14.75 10.28
C ALA A 356 11.71 -13.33 10.44
N PHE A 357 10.92 -12.29 10.19
CA PHE A 357 11.38 -10.90 10.39
C PHE A 357 11.50 -10.52 11.87
N SER A 358 10.59 -11.01 12.72
CA SER A 358 10.72 -10.83 14.17
C SER A 358 12.02 -11.45 14.69
N LEU A 359 12.35 -12.68 14.26
CA LEU A 359 13.63 -13.32 14.59
C LEU A 359 14.83 -12.54 14.05
N ASN A 360 14.76 -12.05 12.81
CA ASN A 360 15.83 -11.28 12.20
C ASN A 360 16.09 -9.97 12.96
N HIS A 361 15.02 -9.29 13.38
CA HIS A 361 15.12 -8.06 14.16
C HIS A 361 15.93 -8.26 15.43
N VAL A 362 15.57 -9.29 16.21
CA VAL A 362 16.30 -9.61 17.44
C VAL A 362 17.73 -10.07 17.14
N ALA A 363 17.94 -10.87 16.10
CA ALA A 363 19.28 -11.32 15.71
C ALA A 363 20.20 -10.15 15.32
N LEU A 364 19.69 -9.16 14.56
CA LEU A 364 20.45 -7.95 14.20
C LEU A 364 20.74 -7.09 15.43
N ALA A 365 19.79 -6.98 16.36
CA ALA A 365 20.01 -6.27 17.61
C ALA A 365 21.15 -6.92 18.44
N ILE A 366 21.13 -8.24 18.60
CA ILE A 366 22.21 -8.98 19.30
C ILE A 366 23.55 -8.82 18.59
N ALA A 367 23.58 -8.90 17.25
CA ALA A 367 24.81 -8.70 16.48
C ALA A 367 25.39 -7.29 16.69
N LEU A 368 24.53 -6.28 16.73
CA LEU A 368 24.92 -4.90 17.02
C LEU A 368 25.49 -4.73 18.43
N PHE A 369 24.88 -5.36 19.44
CA PHE A 369 25.41 -5.35 20.80
C PHE A 369 26.76 -6.05 20.90
N SER A 370 26.91 -7.18 20.22
CA SER A 370 28.19 -7.89 20.15
C SER A 370 29.29 -7.01 19.55
N LEU A 371 29.02 -6.34 18.41
CA LEU A 371 29.94 -5.40 17.79
C LEU A 371 30.28 -4.22 18.70
N THR A 372 29.28 -3.69 19.41
CA THR A 372 29.47 -2.57 20.35
C THR A 372 30.37 -2.99 21.51
N ASN A 373 30.14 -4.17 22.10
CA ASN A 373 30.92 -4.67 23.23
C ASN A 373 32.37 -5.02 22.86
N MET A 374 32.67 -5.30 21.59
CA MET A 374 34.03 -5.53 21.10
C MET A 374 34.85 -4.24 20.93
N MET A 375 34.24 -3.06 20.97
CA MET A 375 34.95 -1.79 20.83
C MET A 375 35.55 -1.33 22.16
N GLU A 376 36.86 -1.07 22.18
CA GLU A 376 37.57 -0.64 23.40
C GLU A 376 37.33 0.83 23.79
N SER A 377 36.92 1.68 22.85
CA SER A 377 36.71 3.11 23.10
C SER A 377 35.24 3.45 23.40
N LEU A 378 35.00 4.21 24.48
CA LEU A 378 33.66 4.68 24.86
C LEU A 378 32.97 5.49 23.75
N HIS A 379 33.73 6.33 23.05
CA HIS A 379 33.23 7.10 21.91
C HIS A 379 32.84 6.20 20.74
N GLY A 380 33.63 5.17 20.46
CA GLY A 380 33.32 4.19 19.43
C GLY A 380 32.07 3.37 19.74
N GLN A 381 31.91 2.93 20.99
CA GLN A 381 30.72 2.22 21.45
C GLN A 381 29.45 3.04 21.25
N LEU A 382 29.46 4.31 21.68
CA LEU A 382 28.29 5.20 21.57
C LEU A 382 27.92 5.49 20.11
N VAL A 383 28.92 5.75 19.26
CA VAL A 383 28.69 5.98 17.83
C VAL A 383 28.08 4.74 17.16
N THR A 384 28.63 3.55 17.43
CA THR A 384 28.13 2.30 16.85
C THR A 384 26.73 1.97 17.33
N LEU A 385 26.44 2.17 18.62
CA LEU A 385 25.11 1.95 19.19
C LEU A 385 24.07 2.86 18.52
N VAL A 386 24.33 4.17 18.42
CA VAL A 386 23.38 5.12 17.82
C VAL A 386 23.20 4.86 16.34
N LEU A 387 24.29 4.72 15.59
CA LEU A 387 24.25 4.55 14.14
C LEU A 387 23.61 3.22 13.75
N GLY A 388 23.90 2.15 14.50
CA GLY A 388 23.35 0.85 14.19
C GLY A 388 21.89 0.69 14.64
N ASN A 389 21.44 1.28 15.76
CA ASN A 389 20.01 1.33 16.07
C ASN A 389 19.24 2.16 15.04
N LEU A 390 19.82 3.28 14.56
CA LEU A 390 19.25 4.04 13.45
C LEU A 390 19.16 3.20 12.17
N PHE A 391 20.18 2.38 11.90
CA PHE A 391 20.18 1.47 10.76
C PHE A 391 19.08 0.41 10.86
N ILE A 392 18.94 -0.25 12.02
CA ILE A 392 17.86 -1.22 12.29
C ILE A 392 16.50 -0.55 12.12
N LEU A 393 16.30 0.62 12.75
CA LEU A 393 15.05 1.39 12.68
C LEU A 393 14.62 1.70 11.24
N VAL A 394 15.55 2.19 10.40
CA VAL A 394 15.24 2.64 9.04
C VAL A 394 15.13 1.46 8.09
N LEU A 395 16.12 0.56 8.08
CA LEU A 395 16.17 -0.54 7.13
C LEU A 395 15.10 -1.58 7.44
N GLU A 396 15.06 -2.11 8.66
CA GLU A 396 14.08 -3.14 8.99
C GLU A 396 12.67 -2.56 9.09
N GLY A 397 12.50 -1.34 9.61
CA GLY A 397 11.20 -0.68 9.60
C GLY A 397 10.61 -0.57 8.19
N ALA A 398 11.44 -0.21 7.19
CA ALA A 398 11.01 -0.17 5.80
C ALA A 398 10.74 -1.56 5.20
N VAL A 399 11.64 -2.54 5.45
CA VAL A 399 11.48 -3.92 4.95
C VAL A 399 10.22 -4.55 5.52
N VAL A 400 9.98 -4.44 6.84
CA VAL A 400 8.78 -4.96 7.49
C VAL A 400 7.53 -4.31 6.93
N ALA A 401 7.49 -2.98 6.76
CA ALA A 401 6.33 -2.30 6.18
C ALA A 401 5.99 -2.82 4.77
N ILE A 402 6.99 -3.00 3.89
CA ILE A 402 6.80 -3.55 2.55
C ILE A 402 6.26 -4.99 2.62
N GLN A 403 6.70 -5.77 3.60
CA GLN A 403 6.34 -7.17 3.71
C GLN A 403 4.93 -7.37 4.28
N VAL A 404 4.49 -6.50 5.18
CA VAL A 404 3.10 -6.44 5.61
C VAL A 404 2.20 -6.06 4.44
N LEU A 405 2.56 -5.01 3.66
CA LEU A 405 1.81 -4.64 2.45
C LEU A 405 1.69 -5.81 1.48
N ARG A 406 2.78 -6.56 1.29
CA ARG A 406 2.78 -7.74 0.42
C ARG A 406 1.78 -8.78 0.91
N LEU A 407 1.84 -9.15 2.20
CA LEU A 407 0.94 -10.14 2.78
C LEU A 407 -0.54 -9.74 2.64
N GLU A 408 -0.85 -8.46 2.82
CA GLU A 408 -2.23 -8.00 2.73
C GLU A 408 -2.74 -7.86 1.29
N TYR A 409 -1.88 -7.45 0.35
CA TYR A 409 -2.27 -7.31 -1.05
C TYR A 409 -2.41 -8.65 -1.76
N TYR A 410 -1.41 -9.53 -1.62
CA TYR A 410 -1.37 -10.78 -2.38
C TYR A 410 -2.13 -11.92 -1.72
N GLU A 411 -2.10 -12.04 -0.39
CA GLU A 411 -2.80 -13.10 0.32
C GLU A 411 -4.19 -12.66 0.78
N GLY A 412 -4.40 -11.36 1.01
CA GLY A 412 -5.68 -10.78 1.39
C GLY A 412 -6.53 -10.29 0.22
N PHE A 413 -6.16 -9.15 -0.36
CA PHE A 413 -7.01 -8.44 -1.33
C PHE A 413 -7.31 -9.29 -2.57
N SER A 414 -6.34 -10.05 -3.08
CA SER A 414 -6.55 -10.95 -4.22
C SER A 414 -7.76 -11.90 -4.09
N ARG A 415 -8.22 -12.20 -2.88
CA ARG A 415 -9.30 -13.17 -2.64
C ARG A 415 -10.71 -12.56 -2.64
N PHE A 416 -10.86 -11.31 -2.23
CA PHE A 416 -12.17 -10.68 -2.03
C PHE A 416 -12.33 -9.32 -2.74
N TYR A 417 -11.26 -8.81 -3.35
CA TYR A 417 -11.17 -7.48 -3.93
C TYR A 417 -10.78 -7.57 -5.41
N SER A 418 -11.65 -7.11 -6.31
CA SER A 418 -11.38 -7.11 -7.75
C SER A 418 -10.48 -5.95 -8.19
N GLY A 419 -10.57 -4.80 -7.52
CA GLY A 419 -9.66 -3.65 -7.69
C GLY A 419 -9.82 -2.84 -8.98
N ASP A 420 -10.81 -3.14 -9.80
CA ASP A 420 -11.11 -2.52 -11.10
C ASP A 420 -12.33 -1.58 -11.07
N GLY A 421 -12.73 -1.13 -9.88
CA GLY A 421 -13.82 -0.17 -9.72
C GLY A 421 -13.51 1.23 -10.26
N LEU A 422 -14.57 2.01 -10.51
CA LEU A 422 -14.45 3.42 -10.91
C LEU A 422 -14.42 4.31 -9.66
N GLU A 423 -13.45 5.23 -9.54
CA GLU A 423 -13.40 6.15 -8.39
C GLU A 423 -14.47 7.25 -8.54
N PHE A 424 -15.27 7.47 -7.49
CA PHE A 424 -16.18 8.60 -7.44
C PHE A 424 -15.41 9.93 -7.38
N ARG A 425 -15.38 10.65 -8.51
CA ARG A 425 -14.81 12.00 -8.62
C ARG A 425 -15.93 13.03 -8.69
N PRO A 426 -16.26 13.72 -7.58
CA PRO A 426 -17.30 14.73 -7.60
C PRO A 426 -16.91 15.87 -8.52
N LEU A 427 -17.90 16.44 -9.21
CA LEU A 427 -17.72 17.68 -9.96
C LEU A 427 -17.37 18.80 -8.96
N ARG A 428 -16.16 19.33 -9.05
CA ARG A 428 -15.71 20.47 -8.25
C ARG A 428 -15.36 21.60 -9.20
N LEU A 429 -15.97 22.76 -8.95
CA LEU A 429 -15.46 24.00 -9.52
C LEU A 429 -14.17 24.31 -8.78
N ASN A 430 -13.03 24.14 -9.45
CA ASN A 430 -11.73 24.52 -8.93
C ASN A 430 -11.69 26.05 -8.91
N SER A 431 -12.31 26.67 -7.89
CA SER A 431 -12.10 28.08 -7.62
C SER A 431 -10.62 28.22 -7.29
N GLY A 432 -9.86 28.84 -8.19
CA GLY A 432 -8.42 29.03 -8.11
C GLY A 432 -8.02 29.98 -6.98
N VAL A 433 -8.37 29.65 -5.74
CA VAL A 433 -7.84 30.27 -4.54
C VAL A 433 -6.92 29.24 -3.91
N SER A 434 -5.70 29.23 -4.42
CA SER A 434 -4.54 28.60 -3.79
C SER A 434 -4.36 29.16 -2.38
N GLY A 435 -4.40 28.26 -1.40
CA GLY A 435 -3.77 28.39 -0.09
C GLY A 435 -2.94 27.15 0.15
#